data_AF-A0A640KDD7-F1
#
_entry.id   AF-A0A640KDD7-F1
#
_cell.length_a   1.000
_cell.length_b   1.000
_cell.length_c   1.000
_cell.angle_alpha   90.00
_cell.angle_beta   90.00
_cell.angle_gamma   90.00
#
_symmetry.space_group_name_H-M   'P 1'
#
loop_
_entity.id
_entity.type
_entity.pdbx_description
1 polymer ?
#
loop_
_entity_poly.entity_id
_entity_poly.type
_entity_poly.pdbx_seq_one_letter_code
_entity_poly.pdbx_strand_id
1 'polypeptide(L)'
;MFRGHWIVADMDGTLTPTPTRAHGKYLTLSYGMQNGLGYGARYKSCLPWLRLFLERGGTLCVVSTAGQRMWSQLYPDLAPALFRLGAAAAAAAAATAGATSACDNLSPPGPSPSADALDAPGTLYLCGFTGAALFRSRPWEVVWWDMDRLYPHWRVPPAPRLADFQGDGLRKGEAAMTEAMVPPTGVALEEWAEYRKQGAAPGTAGLQAATKKEGNRLTTMDAAACLLARDEGRQALVRFFEHASYVCGHDATRAKDFFAGCLSTKYHSVFSGLLQQLLTEVHSTSPHGGDEASGAHVGTPHLCFAASKVLSHDALAQHGFFLQETGDALVDAQPVPRADGTVPDCAAVAQVVVMGIPMRFFDHVFPAVSSSSSENSPATSESWHCCPQCAAAGAGARQRLEAAGLELKCQPNSVCLHRHGVDKATCVRWLLAQHEQHQLVFELSQALAFGDTPESVDAPLTAFPPMQFISLSPKDGAAARRADIDRAAVAGSSYADSTGVQGGLQKQQPPQQQLRCLSDSAHIFYVGGEEEGTALFLEELLGSCTSEQQQQQEHERRHSETSSSKEATDAVSVVNWFTSDRVASCATRARRRMEEELLQRRQQP
;
A
#
# COMPACT_ATOMS: atom_id res chain seq x y z
N MET A 1 2.83 -1.00 27.26
CA MET A 1 4.13 -0.29 27.02
C MET A 1 4.01 0.73 25.89
N PHE A 2 3.60 0.32 24.69
CA PHE A 2 3.48 1.20 23.51
C PHE A 2 2.08 1.77 23.33
N ARG A 3 1.24 1.79 24.38
CA ARG A 3 -0.07 2.41 24.33
C ARG A 3 0.08 3.89 23.95
N GLY A 4 -0.76 4.37 23.03
CA GLY A 4 -0.65 5.72 22.47
C GLY A 4 0.39 5.89 21.36
N HIS A 5 1.26 4.90 21.13
CA HIS A 5 2.26 4.96 20.06
C HIS A 5 1.74 4.32 18.77
N TRP A 6 2.09 4.92 17.63
CA TRP A 6 1.58 4.53 16.32
C TRP A 6 2.69 4.26 15.32
N ILE A 7 2.50 3.22 14.51
CA ILE A 7 3.24 3.00 13.26
C ILE A 7 2.25 3.17 12.12
N VAL A 8 2.50 4.14 11.23
CA VAL A 8 1.75 4.36 10.00
C VAL A 8 2.64 3.93 8.83
N ALA A 9 2.31 2.83 8.15
CA ALA A 9 3.23 2.24 7.18
C ALA A 9 2.55 1.97 5.85
N ASP A 10 3.25 2.23 4.74
CA ASP A 10 2.93 1.57 3.49
C ASP A 10 3.06 0.04 3.62
N MET A 11 2.42 -0.72 2.73
CA MET A 11 2.55 -2.17 2.70
C MET A 11 3.63 -2.64 1.73
N ASP A 12 3.44 -2.39 0.43
CA ASP A 12 4.30 -2.90 -0.63
C ASP A 12 5.68 -2.21 -0.58
N GLY A 13 6.77 -2.99 -0.63
CA GLY A 13 8.12 -2.45 -0.48
C GLY A 13 8.47 -1.94 0.92
N THR A 14 7.54 -2.02 1.88
CA THR A 14 7.69 -1.45 3.23
C THR A 14 7.52 -2.48 4.33
N LEU A 15 6.34 -3.08 4.45
CA LEU A 15 6.09 -4.19 5.38
C LEU A 15 6.24 -5.54 4.68
N THR A 16 5.90 -5.60 3.40
CA THR A 16 6.09 -6.77 2.54
C THR A 16 7.06 -6.43 1.42
N PRO A 17 7.82 -7.38 0.88
CA PRO A 17 8.65 -7.15 -0.31
C PRO A 17 7.79 -6.66 -1.48
N THR A 18 8.40 -5.89 -2.40
CA THR A 18 7.70 -5.54 -3.64
C THR A 18 7.40 -6.81 -4.46
N PRO A 19 6.31 -6.85 -5.26
CA PRO A 19 6.04 -8.00 -6.13
C PRO A 19 7.20 -8.32 -7.06
N THR A 20 7.95 -7.32 -7.52
CA THR A 20 9.16 -7.52 -8.33
C THR A 20 10.19 -8.37 -7.60
N ARG A 21 10.45 -8.07 -6.32
CA ARG A 21 11.34 -8.86 -5.46
C ARG A 21 10.75 -10.22 -5.09
N ALA A 22 9.43 -10.32 -5.01
CA ALA A 22 8.69 -11.55 -4.74
C ALA A 22 8.31 -12.35 -6.01
N HIS A 23 9.04 -12.18 -7.13
CA HIS A 23 8.82 -12.90 -8.39
C HIS A 23 7.37 -12.82 -8.92
N GLY A 24 6.77 -11.64 -8.83
CA GLY A 24 5.41 -11.34 -9.26
C GLY A 24 4.31 -11.79 -8.30
N LYS A 25 4.66 -12.34 -7.12
CA LYS A 25 3.71 -12.87 -6.14
C LYS A 25 3.39 -11.86 -5.03
N TYR A 26 2.16 -11.90 -4.56
CA TYR A 26 1.72 -11.24 -3.34
C TYR A 26 1.80 -12.23 -2.19
N LEU A 27 2.82 -12.10 -1.34
CA LEU A 27 3.14 -13.07 -0.29
C LEU A 27 2.68 -12.56 1.08
N THR A 28 2.37 -13.48 1.98
CA THR A 28 2.19 -13.15 3.41
C THR A 28 3.55 -12.88 4.05
N LEU A 29 3.56 -12.20 5.21
CA LEU A 29 4.78 -11.94 5.97
C LEU A 29 5.44 -13.25 6.41
N SER A 30 4.64 -14.20 6.89
CA SER A 30 5.11 -15.53 7.31
C SER A 30 5.72 -16.32 6.15
N TYR A 31 5.15 -16.24 4.96
CA TYR A 31 5.70 -16.90 3.78
C TYR A 31 7.08 -16.32 3.42
N GLY A 32 7.21 -14.99 3.44
CA GLY A 32 8.49 -14.31 3.23
C GLY A 32 9.54 -14.76 4.24
N MET A 33 9.18 -14.78 5.52
CA MET A 33 10.04 -15.24 6.62
C MET A 33 10.49 -16.70 6.45
N GLN A 34 9.58 -17.61 6.06
CA GLN A 34 9.89 -19.04 5.93
C GLN A 34 10.77 -19.37 4.72
N ASN A 35 10.52 -18.71 3.58
CA ASN A 35 11.19 -19.04 2.32
C ASN A 35 12.41 -18.14 2.05
N GLY A 36 12.59 -17.07 2.83
CA GLY A 36 13.69 -16.13 2.74
C GLY A 36 13.80 -15.39 1.39
N LEU A 37 12.81 -15.52 0.50
CA LEU A 37 12.75 -14.89 -0.83
C LEU A 37 14.05 -15.02 -1.64
N GLY A 38 14.68 -16.19 -1.59
CA GLY A 38 15.96 -16.45 -2.25
C GLY A 38 17.21 -16.05 -1.46
N TYR A 39 17.08 -15.37 -0.31
CA TYR A 39 18.16 -15.04 0.62
C TYR A 39 18.31 -16.03 1.78
N GLY A 40 17.43 -17.05 1.86
CA GLY A 40 17.47 -18.09 2.89
C GLY A 40 17.43 -17.52 4.31
N ALA A 41 18.25 -18.08 5.20
CA ALA A 41 18.31 -17.68 6.62
C ALA A 41 18.78 -16.22 6.86
N ARG A 42 19.27 -15.52 5.83
CA ARG A 42 19.70 -14.12 5.94
C ARG A 42 18.57 -13.12 5.76
N TYR A 43 17.39 -13.57 5.32
CA TYR A 43 16.23 -12.69 5.20
C TYR A 43 15.78 -12.18 6.57
N LYS A 44 15.62 -10.86 6.69
CA LYS A 44 15.12 -10.23 7.92
C LYS A 44 13.66 -9.80 7.75
N SER A 45 12.73 -10.58 8.30
CA SER A 45 11.32 -10.20 8.29
C SER A 45 10.97 -9.22 9.42
N CYS A 46 10.08 -8.27 9.14
CA CYS A 46 9.58 -7.33 10.14
C CYS A 46 8.49 -7.94 11.05
N LEU A 47 7.93 -9.11 10.68
CA LEU A 47 6.81 -9.74 11.38
C LEU A 47 7.00 -9.92 12.90
N PRO A 48 8.14 -10.43 13.42
CA PRO A 48 8.33 -10.59 14.85
C PRO A 48 8.22 -9.26 15.62
N TRP A 49 8.72 -8.19 15.01
CA TRP A 49 8.73 -6.85 15.60
C TRP A 49 7.36 -6.18 15.56
N LEU A 50 6.60 -6.36 14.47
CA LEU A 50 5.21 -5.91 14.40
C LEU A 50 4.33 -6.62 15.43
N ARG A 51 4.50 -7.94 15.60
CA ARG A 51 3.80 -8.70 16.64
C ARG A 51 4.16 -8.20 18.03
N LEU A 52 5.45 -8.03 18.33
CA LEU A 52 5.90 -7.49 19.61
C LEU A 52 5.28 -6.11 19.88
N PHE A 53 5.27 -5.21 18.90
CA PHE A 53 4.70 -3.88 19.04
C PHE A 53 3.21 -3.93 19.39
N LEU A 54 2.43 -4.75 18.67
CA LEU A 54 1.01 -4.95 18.92
C LEU A 54 0.75 -5.63 20.27
N GLU A 55 1.47 -6.71 20.61
CA GLU A 55 1.33 -7.40 21.90
C GLU A 55 1.58 -6.48 23.10
N ARG A 56 2.41 -5.44 22.90
CA ARG A 56 2.78 -4.45 23.92
C ARG A 56 1.90 -3.19 23.90
N GLY A 57 0.79 -3.22 23.17
CA GLY A 57 -0.25 -2.18 23.15
C GLY A 57 -0.09 -1.11 22.06
N GLY A 58 0.88 -1.26 21.16
CA GLY A 58 1.14 -0.33 20.06
C GLY A 58 0.07 -0.39 18.97
N THR A 59 -0.13 0.70 18.23
CA THR A 59 -1.15 0.74 17.17
C THR A 59 -0.51 0.76 15.79
N LEU A 60 -0.85 -0.21 14.94
CA LEU A 60 -0.34 -0.29 13.57
C LEU A 60 -1.44 0.16 12.60
N CYS A 61 -1.16 1.19 11.80
CA CYS A 61 -1.99 1.64 10.71
C CYS A 61 -1.27 1.39 9.39
N VAL A 62 -1.75 0.42 8.61
CA VAL A 62 -1.20 0.13 7.30
C VAL A 62 -2.00 0.90 6.26
N VAL A 63 -1.32 1.60 5.36
CA VAL A 63 -1.94 2.43 4.33
C VAL A 63 -1.41 2.03 2.96
N SER A 64 -2.26 1.47 2.09
CA SER A 64 -1.78 0.93 0.81
C SER A 64 -2.75 1.17 -0.33
N THR A 65 -2.21 1.14 -1.56
CA THR A 65 -3.00 1.06 -2.79
C THR A 65 -3.51 -0.35 -3.06
N ALA A 66 -3.03 -1.37 -2.33
CA ALA A 66 -3.31 -2.79 -2.56
C ALA A 66 -4.75 -3.24 -2.21
N GLY A 67 -5.56 -2.35 -1.63
CA GLY A 67 -6.98 -2.60 -1.36
C GLY A 67 -7.19 -3.82 -0.46
N GLN A 68 -8.05 -4.75 -0.89
CA GLN A 68 -8.41 -5.94 -0.10
C GLN A 68 -7.25 -6.91 0.13
N ARG A 69 -6.19 -6.87 -0.71
CA ARG A 69 -5.03 -7.77 -0.58
C ARG A 69 -4.35 -7.67 0.78
N MET A 70 -4.47 -6.52 1.44
CA MET A 70 -3.95 -6.32 2.80
C MET A 70 -4.52 -7.35 3.81
N TRP A 71 -5.74 -7.84 3.59
CA TRP A 71 -6.38 -8.84 4.46
C TRP A 71 -5.63 -10.15 4.36
N SER A 72 -5.42 -10.69 3.16
CA SER A 72 -4.76 -11.98 3.01
C SER A 72 -3.27 -11.92 3.35
N GLN A 73 -2.60 -10.79 3.13
CA GLN A 73 -1.14 -10.68 3.31
C GLN A 73 -0.71 -10.34 4.74
N LEU A 74 -1.52 -9.59 5.49
CA LEU A 74 -1.13 -9.07 6.81
C LEU A 74 -1.95 -9.66 7.95
N TYR A 75 -3.27 -9.73 7.78
CA TYR A 75 -4.17 -10.07 8.89
C TYR A 75 -3.89 -11.44 9.51
N PRO A 76 -3.76 -12.55 8.75
CA PRO A 76 -3.46 -13.86 9.31
C PRO A 76 -2.19 -13.87 10.18
N ASP A 77 -1.19 -13.10 9.76
CA ASP A 77 0.10 -13.05 10.44
C ASP A 77 0.08 -12.14 11.68
N LEU A 78 -0.76 -11.10 11.72
CA LEU A 78 -0.85 -10.18 12.85
C LEU A 78 -1.94 -10.55 13.87
N ALA A 79 -2.95 -11.32 13.46
CA ALA A 79 -4.05 -11.78 14.31
C ALA A 79 -3.60 -12.47 15.62
N PRO A 80 -2.53 -13.30 15.63
CA PRO A 80 -2.05 -13.91 16.88
C PRO A 80 -1.68 -12.90 17.97
N ALA A 81 -1.08 -11.77 17.59
CA ALA A 81 -0.70 -10.69 18.49
C ALA A 81 -1.92 -9.87 18.94
N LEU A 82 -2.84 -9.60 18.01
CA LEU A 82 -4.07 -8.82 18.28
C LEU A 82 -5.03 -9.53 19.24
N PHE A 83 -5.12 -10.86 19.14
CA PHE A 83 -6.13 -11.65 19.85
C PHE A 83 -5.55 -12.63 20.87
N ARG A 84 -4.28 -12.43 21.28
CA ARG A 84 -3.60 -13.22 22.32
C ARG A 84 -3.63 -14.73 22.09
N LEU A 85 -3.59 -15.16 20.83
CA LEU A 85 -3.73 -16.58 20.48
C LEU A 85 -2.55 -17.41 21.00
N GLY A 86 -1.34 -16.86 20.98
CA GLY A 86 -0.14 -17.53 21.50
C GLY A 86 -0.18 -17.74 23.02
N ALA A 87 -0.64 -16.74 23.78
CA ALA A 87 -0.80 -16.84 25.22
C ALA A 87 -1.91 -17.84 25.59
N ALA A 88 -3.02 -17.86 24.84
CA ALA A 88 -4.10 -18.83 25.01
C ALA A 88 -3.63 -20.27 24.76
N ALA A 89 -2.84 -20.49 23.69
CA ALA A 89 -2.27 -21.80 23.39
C ALA A 89 -1.29 -22.29 24.48
N ALA A 90 -0.43 -21.39 24.99
CA ALA A 90 0.49 -21.72 26.08
C ALA A 90 -0.24 -22.06 27.39
N ALA A 91 -1.29 -21.30 27.73
CA ALA A 91 -2.13 -21.58 28.90
C ALA A 91 -2.89 -22.90 28.77
N ALA A 92 -3.42 -23.21 27.58
CA ALA A 92 -4.07 -24.48 27.30
C ALA A 92 -3.10 -25.65 27.44
N ALA A 93 -1.89 -25.55 26.85
CA ALA A 93 -0.86 -26.58 26.97
C ALA A 93 -0.41 -26.82 28.43
N ALA A 94 -0.29 -25.75 29.23
CA ALA A 94 0.02 -25.86 30.65
C ALA A 94 -1.10 -26.56 31.44
N ALA A 95 -2.38 -26.29 31.11
CA ALA A 95 -3.52 -26.96 31.74
C ALA A 95 -3.58 -28.46 31.40
N THR A 96 -3.27 -28.86 30.16
CA THR A 96 -3.22 -30.28 29.77
C THR A 96 -2.05 -31.02 30.42
N ALA A 97 -0.89 -30.37 30.58
CA ALA A 97 0.25 -30.95 31.27
C ALA A 97 -0.01 -31.15 32.78
N GLY A 98 -0.76 -30.23 33.40
CA GLY A 98 -1.22 -30.37 34.80
C GLY A 98 -2.27 -31.48 34.99
N ALA A 99 -3.09 -31.76 33.98
CA ALA A 99 -4.09 -32.83 34.04
C ALA A 99 -3.47 -34.24 33.99
N THR A 100 -2.29 -34.41 33.40
CA THR A 100 -1.58 -35.71 33.38
C THR A 100 -0.85 -36.06 34.68
N SER A 101 -0.81 -35.16 35.68
CA SER A 101 -0.13 -35.40 36.97
C SER A 101 -1.08 -35.53 38.18
N ALA A 102 -2.40 -35.53 37.97
CA ALA A 102 -3.38 -35.44 39.05
C ALA A 102 -4.21 -36.73 39.21
N CYS A 103 -3.56 -37.82 39.63
CA CYS A 103 -4.20 -38.83 40.46
C CYS A 103 -3.72 -38.60 41.90
N ASP A 104 -4.36 -37.66 42.62
CA ASP A 104 -4.67 -37.75 44.05
C ASP A 104 -5.14 -36.38 44.62
N ASN A 105 -6.36 -36.39 45.16
CA ASN A 105 -6.98 -35.49 46.15
C ASN A 105 -7.40 -34.04 45.81
N LEU A 106 -8.73 -33.89 45.63
CA LEU A 106 -9.65 -32.85 46.13
C LEU A 106 -9.07 -31.47 46.54
N SER A 107 -9.18 -30.48 45.65
CA SER A 107 -9.37 -29.03 45.93
C SER A 107 -9.80 -28.26 44.66
N PRO A 108 -10.54 -27.13 44.78
CA PRO A 108 -11.31 -26.48 43.70
C PRO A 108 -10.43 -25.67 42.73
N PRO A 109 -10.95 -25.23 41.56
CA PRO A 109 -10.10 -24.86 40.43
C PRO A 109 -9.39 -23.53 40.69
N GLY A 110 -8.09 -23.50 40.44
CA GLY A 110 -7.33 -22.26 40.30
C GLY A 110 -5.91 -22.52 39.80
N PRO A 111 -5.24 -21.52 39.20
CA PRO A 111 -5.71 -20.19 38.86
C PRO A 111 -5.89 -20.02 37.35
N SER A 112 -6.90 -19.23 36.94
CA SER A 112 -6.82 -18.50 35.67
C SER A 112 -5.49 -17.75 35.63
N PRO A 113 -4.82 -17.61 34.48
CA PRO A 113 -3.60 -16.82 34.39
C PRO A 113 -3.86 -15.45 35.03
N SER A 114 -2.96 -15.04 35.94
CA SER A 114 -3.09 -13.79 36.67
C SER A 114 -3.45 -12.66 35.73
N ALA A 115 -4.60 -12.02 35.99
CA ALA A 115 -5.09 -10.85 35.26
C ALA A 115 -4.14 -9.63 35.34
N ASP A 116 -3.08 -9.74 36.14
CA ASP A 116 -2.17 -8.65 36.49
C ASP A 116 -0.89 -8.66 35.65
N ALA A 117 -1.07 -8.47 34.33
CA ALA A 117 -0.07 -7.88 33.45
C ALA A 117 -0.72 -6.93 32.42
N LEU A 118 -1.62 -6.06 32.92
CA LEU A 118 -1.67 -4.61 32.75
C LEU A 118 -1.62 -3.89 31.38
N ASP A 119 -1.71 -4.52 30.21
CA ASP A 119 -2.11 -3.78 28.99
C ASP A 119 -2.88 -4.64 27.98
N ALA A 120 -4.00 -4.12 27.49
CA ALA A 120 -4.73 -4.68 26.35
C ALA A 120 -3.80 -4.72 25.11
N PRO A 121 -3.94 -5.72 24.21
CA PRO A 121 -3.20 -5.73 22.97
C PRO A 121 -3.52 -4.47 22.15
N GLY A 122 -2.62 -4.17 21.24
CA GLY A 122 -2.71 -3.07 20.30
C GLY A 122 -3.85 -3.19 19.31
N THR A 123 -3.98 -2.19 18.45
CA THR A 123 -5.01 -2.15 17.40
C THR A 123 -4.35 -2.16 16.02
N LEU A 124 -4.95 -2.91 15.09
CA LEU A 124 -4.61 -2.88 13.68
C LEU A 124 -5.62 -2.04 12.93
N TYR A 125 -5.13 -1.10 12.13
CA TYR A 125 -5.89 -0.35 11.15
C TYR A 125 -5.40 -0.72 9.74
N LEU A 126 -6.33 -1.04 8.85
CA LEU A 126 -6.07 -1.35 7.45
C LEU A 126 -6.74 -0.30 6.58
N CYS A 127 -5.95 0.64 6.08
CA CYS A 127 -6.38 1.72 5.21
C CYS A 127 -6.05 1.41 3.74
N GLY A 128 -7.03 0.85 3.04
CA GLY A 128 -6.85 0.39 1.66
C GLY A 128 -7.17 1.47 0.62
N PHE A 129 -6.95 1.12 -0.64
CA PHE A 129 -7.37 1.90 -1.82
C PHE A 129 -6.86 3.35 -1.79
N THR A 130 -5.57 3.54 -1.53
CA THR A 130 -4.94 4.88 -1.50
C THR A 130 -5.55 5.77 -0.40
N GLY A 131 -6.04 5.17 0.68
CA GLY A 131 -6.65 5.90 1.78
C GLY A 131 -8.16 6.06 1.68
N ALA A 132 -8.84 5.41 0.73
CA ALA A 132 -10.28 5.61 0.55
C ALA A 132 -11.14 4.87 1.58
N ALA A 133 -10.68 3.76 2.16
CA ALA A 133 -11.44 3.01 3.15
C ALA A 133 -10.55 2.63 4.34
N LEU A 134 -11.13 2.60 5.54
CA LEU A 134 -10.43 2.29 6.78
C LEU A 134 -11.19 1.20 7.52
N PHE A 135 -10.46 0.16 7.91
CA PHE A 135 -10.95 -0.93 8.73
C PHE A 135 -10.09 -1.05 9.97
N ARG A 136 -10.66 -1.55 11.07
CA ARG A 136 -9.92 -1.74 12.32
C ARG A 136 -10.20 -3.09 12.94
N SER A 137 -9.24 -3.62 13.68
CA SER A 137 -9.46 -4.77 14.56
C SER A 137 -10.41 -4.41 15.69
N ARG A 138 -11.39 -5.27 15.94
CA ARG A 138 -12.28 -5.19 17.10
C ARG A 138 -11.52 -5.56 18.38
N PRO A 139 -11.97 -5.11 19.56
CA PRO A 139 -11.39 -5.52 20.84
C PRO A 139 -11.39 -7.06 20.98
N TRP A 140 -10.31 -7.62 21.49
CA TRP A 140 -10.12 -9.07 21.52
C TRP A 140 -11.19 -9.79 22.36
N GLU A 141 -11.70 -9.16 23.42
CA GLU A 141 -12.76 -9.69 24.27
C GLU A 141 -14.04 -9.90 23.47
N VAL A 142 -14.37 -8.91 22.62
CA VAL A 142 -15.55 -8.93 21.76
C VAL A 142 -15.40 -10.01 20.69
N VAL A 143 -14.22 -10.09 20.08
CA VAL A 143 -13.92 -11.12 19.08
C VAL A 143 -14.02 -12.52 19.69
N TRP A 144 -13.45 -12.73 20.88
CA TRP A 144 -13.51 -14.02 21.57
C TRP A 144 -14.94 -14.42 21.90
N TRP A 145 -15.76 -13.48 22.38
CA TRP A 145 -17.17 -13.74 22.65
C TRP A 145 -17.92 -14.16 21.37
N ASP A 146 -17.69 -13.46 20.27
CA ASP A 146 -18.29 -13.83 18.98
C ASP A 146 -17.79 -15.18 18.46
N MET A 147 -16.49 -15.46 18.62
CA MET A 147 -15.90 -16.74 18.24
C MET A 147 -16.48 -17.90 19.06
N ASP A 148 -16.67 -17.73 20.37
CA ASP A 148 -17.30 -18.74 21.23
C ASP A 148 -18.76 -19.01 20.83
N ARG A 149 -19.48 -17.96 20.41
CA ARG A 149 -20.87 -18.06 19.97
C ARG A 149 -21.02 -18.68 18.58
N LEU A 150 -20.18 -18.27 17.62
CA LEU A 150 -20.31 -18.62 16.21
C LEU A 150 -19.52 -19.88 15.82
N TYR A 151 -18.45 -20.19 16.56
CA TYR A 151 -17.54 -21.29 16.28
C TYR A 151 -17.22 -22.11 17.54
N PRO A 152 -18.18 -22.78 18.22
CA PRO A 152 -18.02 -23.34 19.57
C PRO A 152 -16.84 -24.31 19.80
N HIS A 153 -16.21 -24.83 18.74
CA HIS A 153 -15.08 -25.74 18.80
C HIS A 153 -13.73 -25.10 18.46
N TRP A 154 -13.68 -23.79 18.22
CA TRP A 154 -12.47 -23.08 17.77
C TRP A 154 -11.31 -23.08 18.78
N ARG A 155 -11.60 -23.28 20.07
CA ARG A 155 -10.59 -23.38 21.14
C ARG A 155 -10.01 -24.79 21.29
N VAL A 156 -10.56 -25.79 20.60
CA VAL A 156 -10.07 -27.17 20.67
C VAL A 156 -9.06 -27.36 19.54
N PRO A 157 -7.78 -27.71 19.85
CA PRO A 157 -6.81 -28.02 18.82
C PRO A 157 -7.36 -29.14 17.92
N PRO A 158 -7.21 -29.05 16.59
CA PRO A 158 -7.63 -30.13 15.71
C PRO A 158 -6.92 -31.43 16.12
N ALA A 159 -7.68 -32.50 16.32
CA ALA A 159 -7.13 -33.81 16.68
C ALA A 159 -6.07 -34.22 15.63
N PRO A 160 -4.92 -34.77 16.05
CA PRO A 160 -3.90 -35.20 15.11
C PRO A 160 -4.51 -36.23 14.15
N ARG A 161 -4.58 -35.90 12.86
CA ARG A 161 -5.04 -36.84 11.83
C ARG A 161 -4.01 -37.96 11.73
N LEU A 162 -4.44 -39.19 12.03
CA LEU A 162 -3.61 -40.39 12.10
C LEU A 162 -3.04 -40.86 10.73
N ALA A 163 -3.18 -40.08 9.65
CA ALA A 163 -2.91 -40.51 8.28
C ALA A 163 -1.51 -40.13 7.73
N ASP A 164 -0.73 -39.28 8.40
CA ASP A 164 0.53 -38.74 7.83
C ASP A 164 1.82 -39.42 8.36
N PHE A 165 1.73 -40.61 8.97
CA PHE A 165 2.90 -41.35 9.46
C PHE A 165 3.64 -42.20 8.40
N GLN A 166 3.67 -41.77 7.14
CA GLN A 166 4.60 -42.29 6.15
C GLN A 166 5.17 -41.17 5.26
N GLY A 167 6.40 -40.75 5.57
CA GLY A 167 7.30 -40.03 4.65
C GLY A 167 7.62 -38.58 5.03
N ASP A 168 8.88 -38.34 5.41
CA ASP A 168 9.57 -37.05 5.56
C ASP A 168 9.00 -36.01 6.56
N GLY A 169 9.24 -36.30 7.85
CA GLY A 169 10.19 -35.52 8.65
C GLY A 169 9.91 -34.02 8.90
N LEU A 170 9.18 -33.74 9.99
CA LEU A 170 9.38 -32.62 10.92
C LEU A 170 9.13 -31.15 10.50
N ARG A 171 8.73 -30.82 9.26
CA ARG A 171 8.43 -29.41 8.89
C ARG A 171 6.95 -29.04 8.68
N LYS A 172 6.04 -30.02 8.61
CA LYS A 172 4.61 -29.77 8.35
C LYS A 172 3.75 -29.53 9.60
N GLY A 173 4.26 -29.80 10.81
CA GLY A 173 3.48 -29.74 12.05
C GLY A 173 3.07 -28.33 12.49
N GLU A 174 3.91 -27.31 12.27
CA GLU A 174 3.61 -25.93 12.69
C GLU A 174 2.63 -25.21 11.74
N ALA A 175 2.64 -25.55 10.45
CA ALA A 175 1.76 -24.93 9.45
C ALA A 175 0.32 -25.46 9.50
N ALA A 176 0.10 -26.71 9.90
CA ALA A 176 -1.24 -27.30 10.00
C ALA A 176 -1.98 -26.92 11.30
N MET A 177 -1.27 -26.50 12.36
CA MET A 177 -1.89 -26.07 13.62
C MET A 177 -2.37 -24.61 13.61
N THR A 178 -1.90 -23.78 12.67
CA THR A 178 -2.16 -22.33 12.68
C THR A 178 -3.47 -21.92 12.01
N GLU A 179 -4.02 -22.73 11.11
CA GLU A 179 -5.23 -22.36 10.37
C GLU A 179 -6.52 -22.43 11.22
N ALA A 180 -6.53 -23.25 12.28
CA ALA A 180 -7.73 -23.52 13.09
C ALA A 180 -8.01 -22.50 14.22
N MET A 181 -7.15 -21.50 14.45
CA MET A 181 -7.28 -20.54 15.57
C MET A 181 -7.42 -19.07 15.18
N VAL A 182 -7.14 -18.68 13.93
CA VAL A 182 -7.21 -17.27 13.53
C VAL A 182 -8.69 -16.88 13.34
N PRO A 183 -9.22 -15.87 14.07
CA PRO A 183 -10.59 -15.43 13.87
C PRO A 183 -10.81 -15.01 12.41
N PRO A 184 -11.95 -15.35 11.78
CA PRO A 184 -12.26 -14.86 10.44
C PRO A 184 -12.31 -13.32 10.40
N THR A 185 -11.90 -12.71 9.29
CA THR A 185 -11.87 -11.25 9.13
C THR A 185 -13.24 -10.60 9.37
N GLY A 186 -14.33 -11.26 8.97
CA GLY A 186 -15.70 -10.80 9.22
C GLY A 186 -16.12 -10.76 10.70
N VAL A 187 -15.40 -11.48 11.57
CA VAL A 187 -15.59 -11.41 13.03
C VAL A 187 -14.59 -10.44 13.64
N ALA A 188 -13.36 -10.40 13.13
CA ALA A 188 -12.24 -9.72 13.76
C ALA A 188 -12.10 -8.25 13.38
N LEU A 189 -12.55 -7.88 12.18
CA LEU A 189 -12.40 -6.55 11.62
C LEU A 189 -13.77 -5.88 11.52
N GLU A 190 -13.77 -4.57 11.59
CA GLU A 190 -14.95 -3.75 11.28
C GLU A 190 -14.56 -2.59 10.38
N GLU A 191 -15.45 -2.23 9.46
CA GLU A 191 -15.29 -1.03 8.64
C GLU A 191 -15.63 0.20 9.46
N TRP A 192 -14.78 1.22 9.41
CA TRP A 192 -15.10 2.51 10.00
C TRP A 192 -15.88 3.37 8.99
N ALA A 193 -17.19 3.16 8.88
CA ALA A 193 -18.00 3.80 7.84
C ALA A 193 -17.99 5.34 7.91
N GLU A 194 -17.84 5.92 9.11
CA GLU A 194 -17.69 7.36 9.33
C GLU A 194 -16.46 7.92 8.61
N TYR A 195 -15.35 7.16 8.57
CA TYR A 195 -14.14 7.53 7.84
C TYR A 195 -14.45 7.83 6.37
N ARG A 196 -15.21 6.97 5.69
CA ARG A 196 -15.58 7.21 4.28
C ARG A 196 -16.45 8.44 4.08
N LYS A 197 -17.31 8.74 5.04
CA LYS A 197 -18.23 9.89 4.99
C LYS A 197 -17.52 11.22 5.28
N GLN A 198 -16.47 11.19 6.09
CA GLN A 198 -15.79 12.37 6.63
C GLN A 198 -14.37 12.58 6.08
N GLY A 199 -13.77 11.56 5.46
CA GLY A 199 -12.33 11.43 5.22
C GLY A 199 -11.70 12.50 4.34
N ALA A 200 -12.48 13.23 3.54
CA ALA A 200 -12.02 14.45 2.90
C ALA A 200 -12.36 15.67 3.78
N ALA A 201 -11.60 15.87 4.86
CA ALA A 201 -11.63 17.14 5.60
C ALA A 201 -10.77 18.18 4.84
N PRO A 202 -11.24 19.44 4.73
CA PRO A 202 -10.50 20.49 4.04
C PRO A 202 -9.19 20.76 4.78
N GLY A 203 -8.10 20.88 4.01
CA GLY A 203 -6.83 21.36 4.54
C GLY A 203 -7.00 22.66 5.33
N THR A 204 -6.17 22.83 6.34
CA THR A 204 -6.00 24.03 7.15
C THR A 204 -5.61 25.24 6.28
N ALA A 205 -6.60 25.87 5.65
CA ALA A 205 -6.52 27.23 5.13
C ALA A 205 -7.93 27.82 5.02
N GLY A 206 -8.30 28.65 6.01
CA GLY A 206 -9.44 29.57 5.93
C GLY A 206 -10.73 29.10 6.60
N LEU A 207 -10.93 29.52 7.85
CA LEU A 207 -12.27 29.80 8.37
C LEU A 207 -12.88 30.91 7.50
N GLN A 208 -13.54 30.58 6.38
CA GLN A 208 -14.57 31.38 5.69
C GLN A 208 -14.96 30.72 4.35
N ALA A 209 -15.59 29.54 4.40
CA ALA A 209 -16.45 29.03 3.32
C ALA A 209 -17.35 27.88 3.81
N ALA A 210 -17.84 27.96 5.06
CA ALA A 210 -18.81 27.02 5.58
C ALA A 210 -20.24 27.40 5.15
N THR A 211 -20.46 27.60 3.84
CA THR A 211 -21.79 27.71 3.26
C THR A 211 -21.75 27.31 1.78
N LYS A 212 -22.44 26.21 1.45
CA LYS A 212 -22.83 25.73 0.10
C LYS A 212 -21.85 24.85 -0.70
N LYS A 213 -21.63 23.62 -0.22
CA LYS A 213 -21.90 22.35 -0.96
C LYS A 213 -21.58 21.16 -0.04
N GLU A 214 -22.60 20.63 0.62
CA GLU A 214 -22.55 19.43 1.47
C GLU A 214 -22.26 18.11 0.71
N GLY A 215 -22.01 18.18 -0.61
CA GLY A 215 -22.01 17.02 -1.49
C GLY A 215 -20.67 16.33 -1.77
N ASN A 216 -19.53 16.71 -1.20
CA ASN A 216 -18.23 16.21 -1.70
C ASN A 216 -17.16 15.91 -0.63
N ARG A 217 -17.54 15.29 0.50
CA ARG A 217 -16.57 14.78 1.50
C ARG A 217 -16.28 13.27 1.41
N LEU A 218 -16.87 12.60 0.42
CA LEU A 218 -16.73 11.17 0.24
C LEU A 218 -15.35 10.84 -0.32
N THR A 219 -14.70 9.84 0.29
CA THR A 219 -13.43 9.29 -0.19
C THR A 219 -13.58 8.39 -1.42
N THR A 220 -14.81 8.03 -1.80
CA THR A 220 -15.14 7.14 -2.92
C THR A 220 -15.74 7.89 -4.10
N MET A 221 -15.69 7.28 -5.28
CA MET A 221 -16.31 7.75 -6.50
C MET A 221 -17.83 7.52 -6.48
N ASP A 222 -18.57 8.43 -7.11
CA ASP A 222 -19.94 8.14 -7.53
C ASP A 222 -19.96 7.29 -8.82
N ALA A 223 -21.14 6.82 -9.22
CA ALA A 223 -21.29 5.96 -10.38
C ALA A 223 -20.85 6.65 -11.69
N ALA A 224 -21.08 7.95 -11.84
CA ALA A 224 -20.74 8.69 -13.06
C ALA A 224 -19.21 8.87 -13.19
N ALA A 225 -18.54 9.23 -12.10
CA ALA A 225 -17.09 9.34 -12.04
C ALA A 225 -16.41 7.97 -12.27
N CYS A 226 -16.97 6.90 -11.70
CA CYS A 226 -16.48 5.54 -11.94
C CYS A 226 -16.59 5.12 -13.41
N LEU A 227 -17.74 5.35 -14.05
CA LEU A 227 -17.93 5.06 -15.48
C LEU A 227 -16.94 5.86 -16.34
N LEU A 228 -16.79 7.16 -16.08
CA LEU A 228 -15.82 7.99 -16.79
C LEU A 228 -14.38 7.46 -16.61
N ALA A 229 -13.99 7.10 -15.39
CA ALA A 229 -12.66 6.58 -15.11
C ALA A 229 -12.39 5.26 -15.86
N ARG A 230 -13.40 4.38 -15.95
CA ARG A 230 -13.31 3.13 -16.73
C ARG A 230 -13.21 3.41 -18.22
N ASP A 231 -13.97 4.36 -18.74
CA ASP A 231 -13.95 4.78 -20.14
C ASP A 231 -12.59 5.35 -20.54
N GLU A 232 -12.06 6.27 -19.73
CA GLU A 232 -10.74 6.85 -19.98
C GLU A 232 -9.62 5.82 -19.81
N GLY A 233 -9.75 4.89 -18.86
CA GLY A 233 -8.82 3.78 -18.69
C GLY A 233 -8.78 2.83 -19.90
N ARG A 234 -9.94 2.49 -20.47
CA ARG A 234 -10.02 1.74 -21.74
C ARG A 234 -9.32 2.49 -22.86
N GLN A 235 -9.65 3.78 -23.03
CA GLN A 235 -9.08 4.60 -24.10
C GLN A 235 -7.56 4.76 -23.96
N ALA A 236 -7.07 4.80 -22.72
CA ALA A 236 -5.66 4.81 -22.40
C ALA A 236 -4.95 3.52 -22.87
N LEU A 237 -5.56 2.35 -22.65
CA LEU A 237 -5.05 1.07 -23.16
C LEU A 237 -5.05 1.02 -24.69
N VAL A 238 -6.11 1.49 -25.34
CA VAL A 238 -6.18 1.57 -26.80
C VAL A 238 -4.98 2.36 -27.34
N ARG A 239 -4.75 3.58 -26.84
CA ARG A 239 -3.62 4.42 -27.26
C ARG A 239 -2.27 3.73 -27.04
N PHE A 240 -2.10 3.06 -25.89
CA PHE A 240 -0.86 2.36 -25.58
C PHE A 240 -0.59 1.18 -26.54
N PHE A 241 -1.62 0.38 -26.84
CA PHE A 241 -1.47 -0.74 -27.79
C PHE A 241 -1.29 -0.28 -29.24
N GLU A 242 -1.94 0.80 -29.67
CA GLU A 242 -1.73 1.41 -30.98
C GLU A 242 -0.27 1.84 -31.16
N HIS A 243 0.30 2.50 -30.14
CA HIS A 243 1.71 2.87 -30.13
C HIS A 243 2.64 1.65 -30.12
N ALA A 244 2.39 0.67 -29.25
CA ALA A 244 3.19 -0.56 -29.18
C ALA A 244 3.19 -1.28 -30.53
N SER A 245 2.02 -1.38 -31.17
CA SER A 245 1.86 -1.97 -32.51
C SER A 245 2.71 -1.24 -33.56
N TYR A 246 2.62 0.10 -33.60
CA TYR A 246 3.34 0.92 -34.55
C TYR A 246 4.87 0.78 -34.40
N VAL A 247 5.40 0.93 -33.18
CA VAL A 247 6.85 0.84 -32.92
C VAL A 247 7.40 -0.55 -33.21
N CYS A 248 6.58 -1.59 -33.03
CA CYS A 248 6.97 -2.97 -33.30
C CYS A 248 6.76 -3.38 -34.77
N GLY A 249 6.26 -2.48 -35.63
CA GLY A 249 5.97 -2.80 -37.04
C GLY A 249 4.87 -3.85 -37.19
N HIS A 250 3.88 -3.85 -36.30
CA HIS A 250 2.79 -4.82 -36.21
C HIS A 250 3.23 -6.28 -36.03
N ASP A 251 4.39 -6.50 -35.42
CA ASP A 251 4.91 -7.83 -35.10
C ASP A 251 4.86 -8.09 -33.59
N ALA A 252 4.04 -9.06 -33.17
CA ALA A 252 3.92 -9.42 -31.75
C ALA A 252 5.19 -10.07 -31.17
N THR A 253 6.03 -10.67 -32.01
CA THR A 253 7.33 -11.22 -31.59
C THR A 253 8.26 -10.10 -31.15
N ARG A 254 8.33 -9.02 -31.93
CA ARG A 254 9.07 -7.79 -31.58
C ARG A 254 8.45 -7.05 -30.41
N ALA A 255 7.12 -7.13 -30.26
CA ALA A 255 6.43 -6.52 -29.13
C ALA A 255 6.79 -7.14 -27.79
N LYS A 256 7.20 -8.41 -27.76
CA LYS A 256 7.71 -9.04 -26.53
C LYS A 256 8.92 -8.29 -25.97
N ASP A 257 9.86 -7.89 -26.82
CA ASP A 257 11.03 -7.12 -26.38
C ASP A 257 10.65 -5.69 -25.97
N PHE A 258 9.70 -5.07 -26.68
CA PHE A 258 9.15 -3.75 -26.30
C PHE A 258 8.52 -3.77 -24.91
N PHE A 259 7.63 -4.73 -24.64
CA PHE A 259 7.00 -4.90 -23.33
C PHE A 259 8.02 -5.34 -22.29
N ALA A 260 9.00 -6.16 -22.66
CA ALA A 260 10.09 -6.54 -21.75
C ALA A 260 10.91 -5.33 -21.28
N GLY A 261 11.10 -4.35 -22.16
CA GLY A 261 11.79 -3.11 -21.85
C GLY A 261 10.96 -2.10 -21.05
N CYS A 262 9.68 -2.35 -20.76
CA CYS A 262 8.79 -1.33 -20.18
C CYS A 262 7.85 -1.81 -19.07
N LEU A 263 7.59 -3.11 -18.98
CA LEU A 263 6.73 -3.73 -17.98
C LEU A 263 7.50 -4.73 -17.13
N SER A 264 6.93 -5.08 -15.97
CA SER A 264 7.40 -6.23 -15.17
C SER A 264 7.29 -7.54 -15.94
N THR A 265 8.21 -8.49 -15.66
CA THR A 265 8.27 -9.83 -16.28
C THR A 265 6.96 -10.60 -16.21
N LYS A 266 6.18 -10.35 -15.15
CA LYS A 266 4.82 -10.84 -14.94
C LYS A 266 3.86 -10.53 -16.11
N TYR A 267 4.10 -9.45 -16.86
CA TYR A 267 3.19 -8.96 -17.90
C TYR A 267 3.71 -9.13 -19.33
N HIS A 268 4.96 -9.56 -19.54
CA HIS A 268 5.58 -9.60 -20.87
C HIS A 268 4.81 -10.50 -21.85
N SER A 269 4.55 -11.75 -21.45
CA SER A 269 3.83 -12.73 -22.28
C SER A 269 2.38 -12.30 -22.51
N VAL A 270 1.71 -11.85 -21.46
CA VAL A 270 0.31 -11.43 -21.49
C VAL A 270 0.09 -10.28 -22.47
N PHE A 271 0.88 -9.21 -22.38
CA PHE A 271 0.72 -8.04 -23.24
C PHE A 271 1.09 -8.34 -24.69
N SER A 272 2.08 -9.21 -24.91
CA SER A 272 2.43 -9.68 -26.25
C SER A 272 1.30 -10.51 -26.87
N GLY A 273 0.70 -11.42 -26.11
CA GLY A 273 -0.45 -12.22 -26.54
C GLY A 273 -1.69 -11.37 -26.82
N LEU A 274 -1.94 -10.35 -25.99
CA LEU A 274 -3.01 -9.38 -26.18
C LEU A 274 -2.82 -8.59 -27.49
N LEU A 275 -1.60 -8.10 -27.76
CA LEU A 275 -1.32 -7.43 -29.03
C LEU A 275 -1.53 -8.36 -30.24
N GLN A 276 -1.11 -9.62 -30.16
CA GLN A 276 -1.33 -10.61 -31.23
C GLN A 276 -2.83 -10.79 -31.53
N GLN A 277 -3.68 -10.82 -30.51
CA GLN A 277 -5.12 -10.91 -30.69
C GLN A 277 -5.68 -9.63 -31.33
N LEU A 278 -5.24 -8.46 -30.88
CA LEU A 278 -5.66 -7.18 -31.44
C LEU A 278 -5.33 -7.07 -32.94
N LEU A 279 -4.11 -7.47 -33.31
CA LEU A 279 -3.71 -7.55 -34.71
C LEU A 279 -4.63 -8.49 -35.49
N THR A 280 -4.94 -9.66 -34.95
CA THR A 280 -5.83 -10.64 -35.61
C THR A 280 -7.23 -10.08 -35.88
N GLU A 281 -7.81 -9.31 -34.95
CA GLU A 281 -9.12 -8.66 -35.13
C GLU A 281 -9.10 -7.64 -36.29
N VAL A 282 -8.04 -6.84 -36.39
CA VAL A 282 -7.91 -5.81 -37.44
C VAL A 282 -7.64 -6.45 -38.81
N HIS A 283 -6.81 -7.49 -38.90
CA HIS A 283 -6.59 -8.20 -40.17
C HIS A 283 -7.84 -8.92 -40.68
N SER A 284 -8.71 -9.40 -39.79
CA SER A 284 -9.97 -10.08 -40.15
C SER A 284 -11.05 -9.13 -40.68
N THR A 285 -10.90 -7.82 -40.48
CA THR A 285 -11.88 -6.80 -40.88
C THR A 285 -11.48 -6.03 -42.13
N SER A 286 -10.25 -6.22 -42.63
CA SER A 286 -9.79 -5.65 -43.89
C SER A 286 -10.10 -6.63 -45.05
N PRO A 287 -10.99 -6.29 -45.99
CA PRO A 287 -11.22 -7.15 -47.15
C PRO A 287 -9.99 -7.14 -48.05
N HIS A 288 -9.60 -8.30 -48.58
CA HIS A 288 -8.71 -8.37 -49.73
C HIS A 288 -9.22 -7.46 -50.86
N GLY A 289 -8.48 -6.39 -51.18
CA GLY A 289 -8.74 -5.57 -52.35
C GLY A 289 -7.85 -4.32 -52.42
N GLY A 290 -6.92 -4.31 -53.37
CA GLY A 290 -6.34 -3.07 -53.90
C GLY A 290 -4.81 -3.02 -54.02
N ASP A 291 -4.32 -3.52 -55.15
CA ASP A 291 -3.10 -3.12 -55.87
C ASP A 291 -1.72 -3.31 -55.23
N GLU A 292 -1.09 -4.43 -55.64
CA GLU A 292 0.34 -4.49 -55.92
C GLU A 292 0.72 -3.47 -57.00
N ALA A 293 0.96 -2.20 -56.64
CA ALA A 293 1.72 -1.27 -57.46
C ALA A 293 2.13 -0.02 -56.69
N SER A 294 3.29 -0.05 -56.03
CA SER A 294 4.31 1.01 -56.11
C SER A 294 5.37 0.82 -55.03
N GLY A 295 6.59 0.53 -55.48
CA GLY A 295 7.77 0.62 -54.64
C GLY A 295 8.04 2.09 -54.29
N ALA A 296 7.86 2.42 -53.02
CA ALA A 296 8.51 3.53 -52.33
C ALA A 296 8.37 3.26 -50.82
N HIS A 297 9.39 3.55 -50.03
CA HIS A 297 9.29 3.53 -48.57
C HIS A 297 8.19 4.51 -48.12
N VAL A 298 6.99 3.99 -47.83
CA VAL A 298 5.85 4.75 -47.28
C VAL A 298 5.55 4.12 -45.92
N GLY A 299 5.52 4.96 -44.88
CA GLY A 299 5.60 4.56 -43.47
C GLY A 299 4.57 3.50 -43.04
N THR A 300 4.98 2.69 -42.06
CA THR A 300 4.11 1.71 -41.39
C THR A 300 2.74 2.33 -41.07
N PRO A 301 1.62 1.78 -41.58
CA PRO A 301 0.31 2.37 -41.34
C PRO A 301 -0.05 2.30 -39.85
N HIS A 302 -0.76 3.29 -39.31
CA HIS A 302 -1.29 3.13 -37.96
C HIS A 302 -2.53 2.23 -37.98
N LEU A 303 -2.60 1.25 -37.08
CA LEU A 303 -3.78 0.42 -36.88
C LEU A 303 -4.64 1.01 -35.74
N CYS A 304 -5.96 0.92 -35.89
CA CYS A 304 -6.91 1.40 -34.88
C CYS A 304 -7.49 0.23 -34.09
N PHE A 305 -7.44 0.31 -32.76
CA PHE A 305 -7.99 -0.72 -31.87
C PHE A 305 -9.24 -0.27 -31.11
N ALA A 306 -9.79 0.92 -31.41
CA ALA A 306 -10.94 1.48 -30.69
C ALA A 306 -12.20 0.61 -30.76
N ALA A 307 -12.38 -0.16 -31.84
CA ALA A 307 -13.51 -1.07 -32.06
C ALA A 307 -13.22 -2.53 -31.64
N SER A 308 -12.08 -2.77 -30.99
CA SER A 308 -11.69 -4.12 -30.56
C SER A 308 -12.69 -4.72 -29.58
N LYS A 309 -13.03 -6.01 -29.77
CA LYS A 309 -13.87 -6.74 -28.82
C LYS A 309 -13.08 -7.11 -27.57
N VAL A 310 -11.80 -7.40 -27.75
CA VAL A 310 -10.83 -7.69 -26.71
C VAL A 310 -10.58 -6.49 -25.76
N LEU A 311 -10.65 -5.25 -26.27
CA LEU A 311 -10.61 -4.03 -25.44
C LEU A 311 -12.00 -3.45 -25.12
N SER A 312 -13.07 -4.24 -25.27
CA SER A 312 -14.43 -3.81 -24.87
C SER A 312 -14.55 -3.67 -23.35
N HIS A 313 -15.54 -2.91 -22.89
CA HIS A 313 -15.81 -2.73 -21.46
C HIS A 313 -16.02 -4.05 -20.71
N ASP A 314 -16.77 -4.95 -21.32
CA ASP A 314 -17.10 -6.24 -20.71
C ASP A 314 -15.86 -7.13 -20.62
N ALA A 315 -15.01 -7.13 -21.65
CA ALA A 315 -13.76 -7.89 -21.66
C ALA A 315 -12.74 -7.36 -20.64
N LEU A 316 -12.62 -6.02 -20.52
CA LEU A 316 -11.66 -5.40 -19.60
C LEU A 316 -12.07 -5.50 -18.13
N ALA A 317 -13.37 -5.67 -17.85
CA ALA A 317 -13.92 -5.79 -16.50
C ALA A 317 -13.90 -7.22 -15.94
N GLN A 318 -13.70 -8.24 -16.77
CA GLN A 318 -13.62 -9.61 -16.32
C GLN A 318 -12.23 -9.92 -15.77
N HIS A 319 -12.15 -10.36 -14.51
CA HIS A 319 -10.94 -11.00 -13.99
C HIS A 319 -10.64 -12.24 -14.83
N GLY A 320 -9.57 -12.20 -15.62
CA GLY A 320 -9.02 -13.42 -16.20
C GLY A 320 -9.49 -13.82 -17.60
N PHE A 321 -9.52 -12.92 -18.58
CA PHE A 321 -9.23 -13.39 -19.95
C PHE A 321 -7.73 -13.30 -20.28
N PHE A 322 -7.04 -12.25 -19.81
CA PHE A 322 -5.62 -12.01 -20.12
C PHE A 322 -4.66 -12.22 -18.96
N LEU A 323 -5.17 -12.14 -17.73
CA LEU A 323 -4.38 -12.05 -16.51
C LEU A 323 -4.77 -13.16 -15.50
N GLN A 324 -5.27 -14.31 -16.00
CA GLN A 324 -5.68 -15.44 -15.13
C GLN A 324 -4.55 -15.90 -14.20
N GLU A 325 -3.33 -15.94 -14.74
CA GLU A 325 -2.12 -16.31 -14.01
C GLU A 325 -1.81 -15.35 -12.86
N THR A 326 -2.30 -14.11 -12.96
CA THR A 326 -1.97 -13.02 -12.04
C THR A 326 -3.12 -12.58 -11.15
N GLY A 327 -4.35 -12.95 -11.49
CA GLY A 327 -5.58 -12.51 -10.81
C GLY A 327 -5.92 -11.04 -11.02
N ASP A 328 -5.24 -10.35 -11.93
CA ASP A 328 -5.40 -8.90 -12.16
C ASP A 328 -6.44 -8.63 -13.26
N ALA A 329 -7.06 -7.44 -13.28
CA ALA A 329 -7.85 -6.94 -14.41
C ALA A 329 -7.11 -5.77 -15.08
N LEU A 330 -7.32 -5.58 -16.40
CA LEU A 330 -6.67 -4.49 -17.15
C LEU A 330 -7.25 -3.12 -16.79
N VAL A 331 -8.56 -3.05 -16.54
CA VAL A 331 -9.25 -1.89 -15.97
C VAL A 331 -10.05 -2.38 -14.78
N ASP A 332 -9.46 -2.27 -13.59
CA ASP A 332 -10.01 -2.78 -12.35
C ASP A 332 -10.73 -1.67 -11.59
N ALA A 333 -12.06 -1.70 -11.58
CA ALA A 333 -12.84 -0.84 -10.70
C ALA A 333 -12.93 -1.51 -9.33
N GLN A 334 -12.34 -0.88 -8.31
CA GLN A 334 -12.16 -1.49 -7.00
C GLN A 334 -13.24 -1.02 -6.00
N PRO A 335 -14.29 -1.84 -5.78
CA PRO A 335 -15.29 -1.55 -4.77
C PRO A 335 -14.74 -1.76 -3.36
N VAL A 336 -15.25 -0.96 -2.42
CA VAL A 336 -14.97 -1.12 -0.99
C VAL A 336 -15.73 -2.36 -0.48
N PRO A 337 -15.04 -3.39 0.05
CA PRO A 337 -15.71 -4.56 0.61
C PRO A 337 -16.28 -4.25 1.99
N ARG A 338 -17.09 -5.19 2.49
CA ARG A 338 -17.35 -5.34 3.92
C ARG A 338 -16.13 -5.93 4.63
N ALA A 339 -16.14 -5.89 5.97
CA ALA A 339 -15.03 -6.42 6.78
C ALA A 339 -14.76 -7.93 6.57
N ASP A 340 -15.77 -8.68 6.15
CA ASP A 340 -15.66 -10.10 5.77
C ASP A 340 -15.06 -10.32 4.37
N GLY A 341 -14.73 -9.26 3.65
CA GLY A 341 -14.21 -9.30 2.28
C GLY A 341 -15.29 -9.40 1.21
N THR A 342 -16.57 -9.54 1.57
CA THR A 342 -17.65 -9.59 0.58
C THR A 342 -17.90 -8.21 -0.03
N VAL A 343 -18.20 -8.19 -1.33
CA VAL A 343 -18.49 -6.97 -2.08
C VAL A 343 -20.00 -6.92 -2.38
N PRO A 344 -20.76 -5.98 -1.79
CA PRO A 344 -22.16 -5.78 -2.14
C PRO A 344 -22.33 -5.24 -3.58
N ASP A 345 -23.44 -5.58 -4.24
CA ASP A 345 -23.74 -5.11 -5.61
C ASP A 345 -23.75 -3.57 -5.77
N CYS A 346 -24.10 -2.85 -4.70
CA CYS A 346 -24.13 -1.39 -4.65
C CYS A 346 -22.92 -0.77 -3.93
N ALA A 347 -21.82 -1.53 -3.80
CA ALA A 347 -20.61 -1.04 -3.13
C ALA A 347 -20.06 0.21 -3.82
N ALA A 348 -19.63 1.17 -3.00
CA ALA A 348 -18.96 2.36 -3.51
C ALA A 348 -17.59 1.99 -4.08
N VAL A 349 -17.21 2.61 -5.21
CA VAL A 349 -15.92 2.37 -5.86
C VAL A 349 -14.88 3.33 -5.30
N ALA A 350 -13.79 2.81 -4.77
CA ALA A 350 -12.72 3.61 -4.19
C ALA A 350 -11.76 4.18 -5.25
N GLN A 351 -11.34 3.33 -6.18
CA GLN A 351 -10.38 3.68 -7.23
C GLN A 351 -10.61 2.82 -8.47
N VAL A 352 -10.12 3.30 -9.61
CA VAL A 352 -10.02 2.52 -10.86
C VAL A 352 -8.53 2.40 -11.21
N VAL A 353 -8.05 1.17 -11.39
CA VAL A 353 -6.65 0.90 -11.72
C VAL A 353 -6.56 0.44 -13.18
N VAL A 354 -5.73 1.11 -13.97
CA VAL A 354 -5.44 0.77 -15.36
C VAL A 354 -4.05 0.14 -15.41
N MET A 355 -4.01 -1.16 -15.68
CA MET A 355 -2.78 -1.96 -15.64
C MET A 355 -2.02 -1.90 -16.96
N GLY A 356 -0.69 -1.94 -16.87
CA GLY A 356 0.19 -2.07 -18.04
C GLY A 356 0.47 -0.78 -18.78
N ILE A 357 0.24 0.38 -18.15
CA ILE A 357 0.71 1.68 -18.63
C ILE A 357 1.91 2.08 -17.76
N PRO A 358 3.15 1.89 -18.24
CA PRO A 358 4.34 2.29 -17.50
C PRO A 358 4.41 3.81 -17.31
N MET A 359 4.99 4.23 -16.19
CA MET A 359 5.18 5.65 -15.85
C MET A 359 5.79 6.49 -16.99
N ARG A 360 6.76 5.94 -17.74
CA ARG A 360 7.42 6.65 -18.85
C ARG A 360 6.50 7.03 -20.01
N PHE A 361 5.35 6.37 -20.12
CA PHE A 361 4.36 6.62 -21.16
C PHE A 361 3.13 7.37 -20.63
N PHE A 362 3.13 7.75 -19.34
CA PHE A 362 2.00 8.38 -18.68
C PHE A 362 1.52 9.64 -19.42
N ASP A 363 2.42 10.60 -19.67
CA ASP A 363 2.05 11.86 -20.34
C ASP A 363 1.70 11.67 -21.83
N HIS A 364 2.14 10.58 -22.45
CA HIS A 364 1.75 10.26 -23.83
C HIS A 364 0.31 9.73 -23.89
N VAL A 365 -0.08 8.95 -22.88
CA VAL A 365 -1.41 8.34 -22.80
C VAL A 365 -2.46 9.29 -22.19
N PHE A 366 -2.03 10.19 -21.31
CA PHE A 366 -2.82 11.23 -20.67
C PHE A 366 -2.17 12.62 -20.87
N PRO A 367 -2.22 13.17 -22.09
CA PRO A 367 -1.55 14.42 -22.41
C PRO A 367 -2.09 15.60 -21.60
N ALA A 368 -1.17 16.43 -21.10
CA ALA A 368 -1.49 17.75 -20.57
C ALA A 368 -1.96 18.67 -21.71
N VAL A 369 -2.81 19.67 -21.43
CA VAL A 369 -3.20 20.66 -22.44
C VAL A 369 -1.97 21.49 -22.78
N SER A 370 -1.50 21.42 -24.02
CA SER A 370 -0.64 22.47 -24.57
C SER A 370 -1.47 23.73 -24.76
N SER A 371 -1.10 24.80 -24.06
CA SER A 371 -1.56 26.14 -24.40
C SER A 371 -1.02 26.49 -25.79
N SER A 372 -1.90 26.51 -26.77
CA SER A 372 -1.73 26.97 -28.15
C SER A 372 -0.70 26.24 -29.03
N SER A 373 -1.20 25.88 -30.21
CA SER A 373 -0.46 25.74 -31.46
C SER A 373 0.54 26.89 -31.66
N SER A 374 1.83 26.62 -31.47
CA SER A 374 2.87 27.39 -32.14
C SER A 374 3.97 26.44 -32.60
N GLU A 375 4.25 26.55 -33.89
CA GLU A 375 5.19 25.78 -34.68
C GLU A 375 6.62 25.79 -34.10
N ASN A 376 7.35 24.71 -34.37
CA ASN A 376 8.78 24.49 -34.11
C ASN A 376 9.19 23.94 -32.73
N SER A 377 8.87 22.66 -32.50
CA SER A 377 9.75 21.76 -31.74
C SER A 377 10.29 20.65 -32.67
N PRO A 378 11.57 20.26 -32.55
CA PRO A 378 12.20 19.35 -33.49
C PRO A 378 11.69 17.91 -33.27
N ALA A 379 10.92 17.40 -34.23
CA ALA A 379 10.83 16.00 -34.68
C ALA A 379 10.82 14.85 -33.64
N THR A 380 10.15 14.97 -32.50
CA THR A 380 9.90 13.81 -31.60
C THR A 380 8.45 13.65 -31.12
N SER A 381 7.54 14.59 -31.40
CA SER A 381 6.10 14.39 -31.16
C SER A 381 5.38 13.89 -32.42
N GLU A 382 5.79 12.73 -32.93
CA GLU A 382 4.91 11.98 -33.84
C GLU A 382 3.67 11.58 -33.03
N SER A 383 2.50 12.05 -33.47
CA SER A 383 1.24 11.83 -32.77
C SER A 383 0.95 10.34 -32.62
N TRP A 384 0.84 9.85 -31.38
CA TRP A 384 0.52 8.45 -31.02
C TRP A 384 -0.87 7.97 -31.48
N HIS A 385 -1.56 8.75 -32.30
CA HIS A 385 -2.96 8.54 -32.65
C HIS A 385 -3.05 7.86 -34.01
N CYS A 386 -3.79 6.76 -34.10
CA CYS A 386 -4.00 6.08 -35.36
C CYS A 386 -4.96 6.81 -36.32
N CYS A 387 -5.87 7.62 -35.79
CA CYS A 387 -6.92 8.31 -36.53
C CYS A 387 -7.44 9.55 -35.78
N PRO A 388 -8.20 10.44 -36.44
CA PRO A 388 -8.74 11.65 -35.80
C PRO A 388 -9.66 11.36 -34.60
N GLN A 389 -10.36 10.23 -34.60
CA GLN A 389 -11.24 9.85 -33.50
C GLN A 389 -10.44 9.48 -32.24
N CYS A 390 -9.38 8.67 -32.37
CA CYS A 390 -8.48 8.36 -31.25
C CYS A 390 -7.74 9.61 -30.76
N ALA A 391 -7.37 10.52 -31.65
CA ALA A 391 -6.80 11.82 -31.29
C ALA A 391 -7.78 12.65 -30.46
N ALA A 392 -9.04 12.78 -30.90
CA ALA A 392 -10.07 13.51 -30.15
C ALA A 392 -10.43 12.84 -28.81
N ALA A 393 -10.44 11.51 -28.75
CA ALA A 393 -10.66 10.77 -27.52
C ALA A 393 -9.52 10.96 -26.52
N GLY A 394 -8.26 11.03 -26.98
CA GLY A 394 -7.11 11.35 -26.13
C GLY A 394 -7.06 12.82 -25.72
N ALA A 395 -7.47 13.72 -26.61
CA ALA A 395 -7.50 15.15 -26.35
C ALA A 395 -8.38 15.47 -25.14
N GLY A 396 -7.74 15.99 -24.10
CA GLY A 396 -8.38 16.40 -22.87
C GLY A 396 -8.92 15.30 -21.96
N ALA A 397 -8.48 14.05 -22.15
CA ALA A 397 -8.77 12.94 -21.22
C ALA A 397 -8.47 13.33 -19.76
N ARG A 398 -7.29 13.91 -19.52
CA ARG A 398 -6.87 14.38 -18.20
C ARG A 398 -7.82 15.45 -17.64
N GLN A 399 -8.22 16.45 -18.42
CA GLN A 399 -9.13 17.50 -17.92
C GLN A 399 -10.53 16.94 -17.63
N ARG A 400 -11.02 15.98 -18.41
CA ARG A 400 -12.33 15.35 -18.13
C ARG A 400 -12.33 14.65 -16.78
N LEU A 401 -11.25 13.91 -16.47
CA LEU A 401 -11.08 13.24 -15.19
C LEU A 401 -10.96 14.24 -14.04
N GLU A 402 -10.12 15.27 -14.19
CA GLU A 402 -9.94 16.32 -13.19
C GLU A 402 -11.26 17.11 -12.96
N ALA A 403 -12.01 17.40 -14.02
CA ALA A 403 -13.33 18.06 -13.94
C ALA A 403 -14.38 17.19 -13.23
N ALA A 404 -14.23 15.86 -13.27
CA ALA A 404 -15.03 14.91 -12.49
C ALA A 404 -14.56 14.79 -11.02
N GLY A 405 -13.56 15.56 -10.61
CA GLY A 405 -12.98 15.52 -9.27
C GLY A 405 -12.13 14.27 -9.03
N LEU A 406 -11.52 13.73 -10.10
CA LEU A 406 -10.59 12.61 -10.03
C LEU A 406 -9.15 13.09 -10.20
N GLU A 407 -8.24 12.34 -9.60
CA GLU A 407 -6.81 12.52 -9.72
C GLU A 407 -6.20 11.29 -10.37
N LEU A 408 -5.24 11.50 -11.27
CA LEU A 408 -4.48 10.43 -11.90
C LEU A 408 -3.13 10.32 -11.20
N LYS A 409 -2.81 9.12 -10.76
CA LYS A 409 -1.54 8.81 -10.12
C LYS A 409 -0.83 7.72 -10.90
N CYS A 410 0.32 8.05 -11.46
CA CYS A 410 1.18 7.05 -12.10
C CYS A 410 1.82 6.14 -11.05
N GLN A 411 1.93 4.87 -11.38
CA GLN A 411 2.63 3.83 -10.65
C GLN A 411 3.60 3.14 -11.63
N PRO A 412 4.59 2.35 -11.16
CA PRO A 412 5.59 1.77 -12.04
C PRO A 412 5.03 1.01 -13.26
N ASN A 413 3.91 0.29 -13.10
CA ASN A 413 3.28 -0.52 -14.15
C ASN A 413 1.78 -0.24 -14.34
N SER A 414 1.26 0.85 -13.77
CA SER A 414 -0.18 1.12 -13.75
C SER A 414 -0.47 2.61 -13.57
N VAL A 415 -1.72 2.98 -13.86
CA VAL A 415 -2.26 4.29 -13.53
C VAL A 415 -3.44 4.07 -12.59
N CYS A 416 -3.42 4.73 -11.44
CA CYS A 416 -4.53 4.73 -10.49
C CYS A 416 -5.34 6.02 -10.66
N LEU A 417 -6.64 5.88 -10.83
CA LEU A 417 -7.60 6.97 -10.83
C LEU A 417 -8.38 6.90 -9.52
N HIS A 418 -8.36 7.97 -8.73
CA HIS A 418 -9.06 8.04 -7.44
C HIS A 418 -9.63 9.43 -7.21
N ARG A 419 -10.43 9.60 -6.15
CA ARG A 419 -10.98 10.92 -5.82
C ARG A 419 -9.87 11.90 -5.48
N HIS A 420 -10.02 13.13 -5.96
CA HIS A 420 -9.11 14.21 -5.64
C HIS A 420 -9.06 14.47 -4.12
N GLY A 421 -7.87 14.68 -3.57
CA GLY A 421 -7.65 14.88 -2.14
C GLY A 421 -7.66 13.59 -1.30
N VAL A 422 -7.87 12.44 -1.92
CA VAL A 422 -7.68 11.12 -1.30
C VAL A 422 -6.28 10.62 -1.62
N ASP A 423 -5.46 10.50 -0.58
CA ASP A 423 -4.09 10.02 -0.64
C ASP A 423 -3.75 9.17 0.61
N LYS A 424 -2.52 8.64 0.70
CA LYS A 424 -2.09 7.86 1.88
C LYS A 424 -2.10 8.66 3.19
N ALA A 425 -2.10 9.99 3.15
CA ALA A 425 -2.20 10.83 4.34
C ALA A 425 -3.65 11.13 4.78
N THR A 426 -4.65 10.72 4.01
CA THR A 426 -6.08 10.87 4.34
C THR A 426 -6.39 10.27 5.71
N CYS A 427 -5.84 9.09 6.00
CA CYS A 427 -6.04 8.45 7.30
C CYS A 427 -5.39 9.24 8.43
N VAL A 428 -4.19 9.77 8.24
CA VAL A 428 -3.49 10.58 9.24
C VAL A 428 -4.27 11.85 9.54
N ARG A 429 -4.72 12.58 8.50
CA ARG A 429 -5.56 13.78 8.67
C ARG A 429 -6.84 13.47 9.44
N TRP A 430 -7.48 12.34 9.13
CA TRP A 430 -8.69 11.94 9.81
C TRP A 430 -8.45 11.50 11.27
N LEU A 431 -7.38 10.74 11.54
CA LEU A 431 -6.99 10.32 12.90
C LEU A 431 -6.70 11.54 13.80
N LEU A 432 -6.06 12.59 13.25
CA LEU A 432 -5.86 13.86 13.95
C LEU A 432 -7.20 14.53 14.31
N ALA A 433 -8.13 14.59 13.36
CA ALA A 433 -9.46 15.14 13.63
C ALA A 433 -10.22 14.34 14.70
N GLN A 434 -10.08 13.00 14.72
CA GLN A 434 -10.68 12.18 15.78
C GLN A 434 -10.00 12.38 17.14
N HIS A 435 -8.70 12.65 17.14
CA HIS A 435 -7.96 12.99 18.35
C HIS A 435 -8.44 14.31 18.96
N GLU A 436 -8.60 15.35 18.14
CA GLU A 436 -9.17 16.64 18.56
C GLU A 436 -10.60 16.51 19.11
N GLN A 437 -11.36 15.54 18.60
CA GLN A 437 -12.70 15.22 19.10
C GLN A 437 -12.70 14.30 20.33
N HIS A 438 -11.53 13.99 20.89
CA HIS A 438 -11.34 13.06 22.02
C HIS A 438 -11.90 11.64 21.78
N GLN A 439 -12.02 11.23 20.51
CA GLN A 439 -12.47 9.89 20.14
C GLN A 439 -11.32 8.89 20.04
N LEU A 440 -10.09 9.38 19.82
CA LEU A 440 -8.87 8.59 19.71
C LEU A 440 -7.68 9.27 20.39
N VAL A 441 -6.67 8.46 20.75
CA VAL A 441 -5.37 8.96 21.18
C VAL A 441 -4.39 8.79 20.01
N PHE A 442 -4.20 9.85 19.24
CA PHE A 442 -3.28 9.89 18.11
C PHE A 442 -2.48 11.19 18.13
N GLU A 443 -1.22 11.09 18.55
CA GLU A 443 -0.28 12.22 18.57
C GLU A 443 0.84 11.98 17.56
N LEU A 444 1.10 12.97 16.70
CA LEU A 444 2.15 12.87 15.69
C LEU A 444 3.53 12.60 16.33
N SER A 445 3.82 13.21 17.48
CA SER A 445 5.07 13.02 18.23
C SER A 445 5.24 11.63 18.85
N GLN A 446 4.19 10.80 18.85
CA GLN A 446 4.20 9.40 19.28
C GLN A 446 3.96 8.46 18.08
N ALA A 447 4.03 8.99 16.86
CA ALA A 447 3.81 8.25 15.62
C ALA A 447 5.08 8.18 14.77
N LEU A 448 5.23 7.08 14.05
CA LEU A 448 6.26 6.88 13.01
C LEU A 448 5.60 6.56 11.69
N ALA A 449 6.10 7.17 10.61
CA ALA A 449 5.69 6.85 9.26
C ALA A 449 6.74 5.99 8.54
N PHE A 450 6.32 5.02 7.73
CA PHE A 450 7.22 4.20 6.89
C PHE A 450 6.75 4.20 5.44
N GLY A 451 7.70 4.27 4.51
CA GLY A 451 7.42 4.14 3.07
C GLY A 451 8.67 3.96 2.22
N ASP A 452 8.50 3.40 1.03
CA ASP A 452 9.59 3.09 0.10
C ASP A 452 9.79 4.18 -0.96
N THR A 453 8.82 5.08 -1.14
CA THR A 453 8.84 6.09 -2.21
C THR A 453 8.37 7.47 -1.70
N PRO A 454 9.15 8.11 -0.80
CA PRO A 454 8.79 9.42 -0.23
C PRO A 454 8.75 10.56 -1.25
N GLU A 455 9.27 10.35 -2.47
CA GLU A 455 9.21 11.35 -3.53
C GLU A 455 7.89 11.35 -4.30
N SER A 456 7.09 10.28 -4.24
CA SER A 456 5.85 10.15 -5.00
C SER A 456 4.68 9.62 -4.16
N VAL A 457 4.47 8.30 -4.13
CA VAL A 457 3.22 7.73 -3.60
C VAL A 457 3.09 7.90 -2.09
N ASP A 458 4.22 7.97 -1.38
CA ASP A 458 4.31 8.20 0.08
C ASP A 458 4.61 9.65 0.45
N ALA A 459 4.84 10.53 -0.53
CA ALA A 459 5.11 11.94 -0.28
C ALA A 459 4.09 12.59 0.68
N PRO A 460 2.77 12.30 0.60
CA PRO A 460 1.80 12.84 1.54
C PRO A 460 2.06 12.45 3.01
N LEU A 461 2.63 11.26 3.28
CA LEU A 461 2.97 10.83 4.64
C LEU A 461 4.17 11.59 5.22
N THR A 462 5.00 12.20 4.37
CA THR A 462 6.15 13.03 4.81
C THR A 462 5.74 14.44 5.26
N ALA A 463 4.48 14.83 5.04
CA ALA A 463 3.96 16.18 5.29
C ALA A 463 3.65 16.48 6.77
N PHE A 464 4.01 15.59 7.70
CA PHE A 464 3.71 15.72 9.13
C PHE A 464 5.01 15.71 9.96
N PRO A 465 5.78 16.81 10.03
CA PRO A 465 7.12 16.79 10.64
C PRO A 465 7.24 16.22 12.06
N PRO A 466 6.26 16.38 12.98
CA PRO A 466 6.36 15.74 14.30
C PRO A 466 6.30 14.20 14.24
N MET A 467 5.71 13.64 13.17
CA MET A 467 5.73 12.21 12.87
C MET A 467 6.93 11.91 11.96
N GLN A 468 7.94 11.28 12.54
CA GLN A 468 9.19 10.99 11.82
C GLN A 468 8.95 9.97 10.71
N PHE A 469 9.54 10.20 9.53
CA PHE A 469 9.39 9.33 8.37
C PHE A 469 10.63 8.47 8.14
N ILE A 470 10.46 7.15 8.09
CA ILE A 470 11.50 6.17 7.81
C ILE A 470 11.38 5.75 6.34
N SER A 471 12.32 6.20 5.52
CA SER A 471 12.38 5.84 4.10
C SER A 471 13.16 4.55 3.89
N LEU A 472 12.55 3.60 3.19
CA LEU A 472 13.20 2.34 2.78
C LEU A 472 13.76 2.40 1.36
N SER A 473 13.72 3.58 0.76
CA SER A 473 14.32 3.85 -0.53
C SER A 473 15.85 3.91 -0.40
N PRO A 474 16.63 3.45 -1.40
CA PRO A 474 18.07 3.69 -1.42
C PRO A 474 18.35 5.19 -1.49
N LYS A 475 19.15 5.71 -0.54
CA LYS A 475 19.49 7.15 -0.43
C LYS A 475 20.09 7.71 -1.72
N ASP A 476 20.96 6.93 -2.37
CA ASP A 476 21.70 7.37 -3.56
C ASP A 476 20.82 7.50 -4.81
N GLY A 477 19.62 6.91 -4.81
CA GLY A 477 18.65 7.00 -5.89
C GLY A 477 17.56 8.05 -5.68
N ALA A 478 17.41 8.60 -4.47
CA ALA A 478 16.35 9.54 -4.13
C ALA A 478 16.48 10.87 -4.90
N ALA A 479 17.70 11.41 -4.98
CA ALA A 479 17.99 12.64 -5.72
C ALA A 479 17.76 12.48 -7.24
N ALA A 480 18.14 11.33 -7.81
CA ALA A 480 17.92 11.06 -9.23
C ALA A 480 16.43 10.89 -9.55
N ARG A 481 15.68 10.12 -8.75
CA ARG A 481 14.22 9.97 -8.88
C ARG A 481 13.49 11.31 -8.72
N ARG A 482 13.90 12.14 -7.75
CA ARG A 482 13.36 13.49 -7.59
C ARG A 482 13.65 14.35 -8.82
N ALA A 483 14.87 14.33 -9.34
CA ALA A 483 15.22 15.05 -10.56
C ALA A 483 14.47 14.55 -11.81
N ASP A 484 14.09 13.27 -11.86
CA ASP A 484 13.23 12.73 -12.93
C ASP A 484 11.77 13.18 -12.79
N ILE A 485 11.22 13.14 -11.57
CA ILE A 485 9.88 13.63 -11.26
C ILE A 485 9.79 15.13 -11.53
N ASP A 486 10.77 15.90 -11.06
CA ASP A 486 10.84 17.34 -11.28
C ASP A 486 11.04 17.65 -12.76
N ARG A 487 11.84 16.88 -13.51
CA ARG A 487 11.92 17.02 -14.97
C ARG A 487 10.60 16.72 -15.66
N ALA A 488 9.86 15.70 -15.24
CA ALA A 488 8.54 15.40 -15.78
C ALA A 488 7.52 16.52 -15.44
N ALA A 489 7.55 17.03 -14.21
CA ALA A 489 6.69 18.12 -13.75
C ALA A 489 7.03 19.46 -14.42
N VAL A 490 8.32 19.77 -14.59
CA VAL A 490 8.82 20.97 -15.28
C VAL A 490 8.61 20.86 -16.77
N ALA A 491 8.78 19.70 -17.42
CA ALA A 491 8.38 19.51 -18.81
C ALA A 491 6.86 19.74 -19.02
N GLY A 492 6.05 19.49 -17.98
CA GLY A 492 4.64 19.86 -17.94
C GLY A 492 4.32 21.32 -17.54
N SER A 493 5.31 22.09 -17.06
CA SER A 493 5.11 23.44 -16.48
C SER A 493 5.98 24.55 -17.10
N SER A 494 7.02 24.24 -17.87
CA SER A 494 8.03 25.21 -18.32
C SER A 494 7.79 25.75 -19.73
N TYR A 495 6.56 26.17 -20.01
CA TYR A 495 6.28 27.12 -21.10
C TYR A 495 5.45 28.32 -20.65
N ALA A 496 5.41 28.60 -19.33
CA ALA A 496 4.85 29.81 -18.76
C ALA A 496 5.91 30.54 -17.94
N ASP A 497 6.84 31.21 -18.62
CA ASP A 497 7.41 32.52 -18.24
C ASP A 497 8.74 32.74 -18.96
N SER A 498 8.67 33.33 -20.15
CA SER A 498 9.78 34.05 -20.77
C SER A 498 9.27 34.88 -21.94
N THR A 499 8.76 36.08 -21.65
CA THR A 499 9.00 37.30 -22.44
C THR A 499 8.34 38.48 -21.73
N GLY A 500 9.18 39.38 -21.20
CA GLY A 500 8.71 40.54 -20.46
C GLY A 500 8.13 41.61 -21.35
N VAL A 501 7.03 42.22 -20.90
CA VAL A 501 6.73 43.65 -21.10
C VAL A 501 6.05 44.16 -19.82
N GLN A 502 6.61 45.24 -19.27
CA GLN A 502 6.12 45.96 -18.10
C GLN A 502 4.68 46.46 -18.30
N GLY A 503 3.82 46.23 -17.30
CA GLY A 503 2.50 46.84 -17.22
C GLY A 503 1.76 46.40 -15.96
N GLY A 504 1.77 47.22 -14.92
CA GLY A 504 1.22 46.90 -13.61
C GLY A 504 -0.31 46.79 -13.60
N LEU A 505 -0.81 45.67 -13.08
CA LEU A 505 -2.10 45.54 -12.41
C LEU A 505 -2.07 44.24 -11.59
N GLN A 506 -2.05 44.37 -10.27
CA GLN A 506 -2.10 43.27 -9.30
C GLN A 506 -3.40 42.47 -9.49
N LYS A 507 -3.32 41.34 -10.18
CA LYS A 507 -4.24 40.21 -9.99
C LYS A 507 -3.58 39.25 -9.00
N GLN A 508 -4.17 39.14 -7.82
CA GLN A 508 -3.77 38.19 -6.80
C GLN A 508 -3.88 36.77 -7.38
N GLN A 509 -2.73 36.13 -7.57
CA GLN A 509 -2.63 34.69 -7.82
C GLN A 509 -3.14 33.93 -6.58
N PRO A 510 -3.85 32.80 -6.73
CA PRO A 510 -4.12 31.90 -5.62
C PRO A 510 -2.80 31.28 -5.13
N PRO A 511 -2.66 30.95 -3.83
CA PRO A 511 -1.41 30.49 -3.27
C PRO A 511 -1.11 29.06 -3.78
N GLN A 512 -0.30 28.97 -4.84
CA GLN A 512 0.47 27.77 -5.13
C GLN A 512 1.41 27.57 -3.94
N GLN A 513 1.07 26.60 -3.08
CA GLN A 513 1.96 26.12 -2.03
C GLN A 513 3.26 25.70 -2.70
N GLN A 514 4.27 26.51 -2.45
CA GLN A 514 5.62 26.36 -2.96
C GLN A 514 6.14 24.96 -2.61
N LEU A 515 6.47 24.18 -3.65
CA LEU A 515 7.53 23.17 -3.62
C LEU A 515 8.85 23.88 -3.25
N ARG A 516 9.01 24.26 -1.97
CA ARG A 516 10.23 24.82 -1.43
C ARG A 516 11.01 23.70 -0.73
N CYS A 517 12.16 23.37 -1.31
CA CYS A 517 13.30 22.67 -0.70
C CYS A 517 12.97 21.45 0.19
N LEU A 518 12.87 20.27 -0.42
CA LEU A 518 12.91 18.97 0.27
C LEU A 518 14.35 18.41 0.42
N SER A 519 15.40 19.18 0.11
CA SER A 519 16.78 18.80 0.41
C SER A 519 17.05 19.06 1.90
N ASP A 520 17.17 17.98 2.68
CA ASP A 520 17.38 17.94 4.14
C ASP A 520 16.15 18.26 5.01
N SER A 521 15.04 17.56 4.77
CA SER A 521 13.97 17.47 5.77
C SER A 521 14.49 16.73 7.00
N ALA A 522 14.71 17.46 8.10
CA ALA A 522 15.28 16.93 9.36
C ALA A 522 14.49 15.76 9.99
N HIS A 523 13.30 15.45 9.45
CA HIS A 523 12.40 14.39 9.91
C HIS A 523 12.30 13.17 8.98
N ILE A 524 13.10 13.11 7.91
CA ILE A 524 13.14 11.95 6.99
C ILE A 524 14.45 11.18 7.18
N PHE A 525 14.36 9.91 7.57
CA PHE A 525 15.51 9.04 7.81
C PHE A 525 15.55 7.89 6.79
N TYR A 526 16.60 7.84 5.99
CA TYR A 526 16.80 6.80 4.98
C TYR A 526 17.48 5.58 5.59
N VAL A 527 16.82 4.42 5.55
CA VAL A 527 17.34 3.12 5.98
C VAL A 527 17.66 2.21 4.78
N GLY A 528 16.81 2.22 3.74
CA GLY A 528 16.95 1.33 2.58
C GLY A 528 16.49 -0.12 2.87
N GLY A 529 16.47 -0.98 1.85
CA GLY A 529 16.35 -2.44 2.03
C GLY A 529 14.94 -3.05 1.97
N GLU A 530 13.91 -2.27 1.62
CA GLU A 530 12.49 -2.67 1.68
C GLU A 530 12.13 -3.26 3.07
N GLU A 531 11.32 -4.33 3.15
CA GLU A 531 10.91 -4.97 4.42
C GLU A 531 12.09 -5.22 5.39
N GLU A 532 13.26 -5.62 4.89
CA GLU A 532 14.42 -5.88 5.75
C GLU A 532 14.92 -4.63 6.46
N GLY A 533 14.82 -3.48 5.79
CA GLY A 533 15.08 -2.18 6.39
C GLY A 533 14.13 -1.86 7.53
N THR A 534 12.82 -2.11 7.32
CA THR A 534 11.82 -2.02 8.39
C THR A 534 12.17 -2.94 9.54
N ALA A 535 12.53 -4.20 9.26
CA ALA A 535 12.88 -5.18 10.28
C ALA A 535 14.07 -4.73 11.13
N LEU A 536 15.16 -4.29 10.49
CA LEU A 536 16.35 -3.79 11.17
C LEU A 536 16.06 -2.53 11.99
N PHE A 537 15.26 -1.59 11.45
CA PHE A 537 14.88 -0.40 12.19
C PHE A 537 14.03 -0.72 13.42
N LEU A 538 13.02 -1.57 13.28
CA LEU A 538 12.15 -1.96 14.40
C LEU A 538 12.90 -2.79 15.45
N GLU A 539 13.86 -3.64 15.04
CA GLU A 539 14.76 -4.34 15.96
C GLU A 539 15.52 -3.34 16.84
N GLU A 540 16.17 -2.34 16.22
CA GLU A 540 16.94 -1.32 16.93
C GLU A 540 16.05 -0.47 17.84
N LEU A 541 14.89 -0.05 17.35
CA LEU A 541 13.97 0.81 18.08
C LEU A 541 13.32 0.07 19.25
N LEU A 542 12.60 -1.02 18.98
CA LEU A 542 11.83 -1.74 19.99
C LEU A 542 12.75 -2.46 20.97
N GLY A 543 13.89 -2.97 20.51
CA GLY A 543 14.94 -3.52 21.37
C GLY A 543 15.49 -2.50 22.37
N SER A 544 15.73 -1.26 21.93
CA SER A 544 16.20 -0.20 22.84
C SER A 544 15.13 0.18 23.89
N CYS A 545 13.87 0.29 23.47
CA CYS A 545 12.77 0.67 24.38
C CYS A 545 12.52 -0.41 25.42
N THR A 546 12.51 -1.68 25.01
CA THR A 546 12.27 -2.82 25.92
C THR A 546 13.40 -2.99 26.93
N SER A 547 14.65 -2.83 26.49
CA SER A 547 15.82 -2.90 27.38
C SER A 547 15.77 -1.83 28.46
N GLU A 548 15.42 -0.59 28.08
CA GLU A 548 15.33 0.53 29.03
C GLU A 548 14.16 0.36 30.01
N GLN A 549 13.01 -0.12 29.54
CA GLN A 549 11.88 -0.43 30.43
C GLN A 549 12.26 -1.49 31.47
N GLN A 550 12.98 -2.54 31.08
CA GLN A 550 13.44 -3.59 32.00
C GLN A 550 14.40 -3.01 33.05
N GLN A 551 15.33 -2.15 32.65
CA GLN A 551 16.26 -1.48 33.57
C GLN A 551 15.53 -0.58 34.58
N GLN A 552 14.51 0.17 34.13
CA GLN A 552 13.69 1.00 35.01
C GLN A 552 12.93 0.15 36.04
N GLN A 553 12.28 -0.94 35.60
CA GLN A 553 11.57 -1.85 36.50
C GLN A 553 12.49 -2.53 37.51
N GLU A 554 13.71 -2.90 37.09
CA GLU A 554 14.69 -3.51 37.99
C GLU A 554 15.22 -2.50 39.02
N HIS A 555 15.41 -1.24 38.62
CA HIS A 555 15.80 -0.16 39.51
C HIS A 555 14.70 0.15 40.54
N GLU A 556 13.44 0.24 40.12
CA GLU A 556 12.27 0.44 40.99
C GLU A 556 12.12 -0.70 42.00
N ARG A 557 12.31 -1.96 41.57
CA ARG A 557 12.27 -3.12 42.48
C ARG A 557 13.34 -3.01 43.57
N ARG A 558 14.59 -2.71 43.20
CA ARG A 558 15.70 -2.54 44.15
C ARG A 558 15.47 -1.38 45.15
N HIS A 559 14.84 -0.30 44.71
CA HIS A 559 14.47 0.81 45.59
C HIS A 559 13.27 0.49 46.49
N SER A 560 12.26 -0.23 45.99
CA SER A 560 11.10 -0.64 46.79
C SER A 560 11.45 -1.60 47.94
N GLU A 561 12.50 -2.42 47.78
CA GLU A 561 13.01 -3.32 48.83
C GLU A 561 13.81 -2.58 49.91
N THR A 562 14.22 -1.33 49.67
CA THR A 562 15.03 -0.53 50.63
C THR A 562 14.26 0.62 51.28
N SER A 563 13.10 1.02 50.75
CA SER A 563 12.27 2.10 51.33
C SER A 563 10.88 1.61 51.75
N SER A 564 10.73 1.31 53.05
CA SER A 564 9.44 1.19 53.73
C SER A 564 8.83 2.58 53.95
N SER A 565 8.28 3.21 52.91
CA SER A 565 7.34 4.31 53.11
C SER A 565 6.30 4.35 52.00
N LYS A 566 5.05 4.16 52.42
CA LYS A 566 3.82 4.37 51.66
C LYS A 566 3.72 5.85 51.25
N GLU A 567 3.90 6.14 49.97
CA GLU A 567 3.24 7.24 49.26
C GLU A 567 3.53 7.07 47.77
N ALA A 568 2.68 6.30 47.08
CA ALA A 568 2.69 6.18 45.63
C ALA A 568 1.27 6.51 45.13
N THR A 569 0.95 7.80 45.06
CA THR A 569 -0.19 8.29 44.31
C THR A 569 0.24 8.52 42.87
N ASP A 570 -0.17 7.57 42.02
CA ASP A 570 -0.62 7.69 40.63
C ASP A 570 -0.29 9.00 39.88
N ALA A 571 0.78 8.94 39.11
CA ALA A 571 0.83 9.52 37.77
C ALA A 571 1.75 8.63 36.93
N VAL A 572 1.20 7.62 36.25
CA VAL A 572 1.93 6.88 35.22
C VAL A 572 2.19 7.86 34.08
N SER A 573 3.32 8.56 34.13
CA SER A 573 3.83 9.38 33.05
C SER A 573 3.96 8.50 31.82
N VAL A 574 3.16 8.76 30.78
CA VAL A 574 3.28 8.07 29.49
C VAL A 574 4.65 8.42 28.91
N VAL A 575 5.60 7.48 28.97
CA VAL A 575 6.93 7.65 28.38
C VAL A 575 6.77 7.70 26.86
N ASN A 576 7.19 8.81 26.24
CA ASN A 576 7.30 8.87 24.79
C ASN A 576 8.56 8.13 24.34
N TRP A 577 8.37 6.97 23.71
CA TRP A 577 9.45 6.13 23.20
C TRP A 577 9.97 6.60 21.83
N PHE A 578 9.18 7.34 21.06
CA PHE A 578 9.51 7.73 19.68
C PHE A 578 10.10 9.15 19.61
N THR A 579 11.02 9.46 20.52
CA THR A 579 11.72 10.75 20.49
C THR A 579 12.58 10.88 19.22
N SER A 580 12.69 12.10 18.69
CA SER A 580 13.46 12.40 17.49
C SER A 580 14.90 11.85 17.56
N ASP A 581 15.58 12.04 18.69
CA ASP A 581 16.97 11.59 18.89
C ASP A 581 17.09 10.06 18.87
N ARG A 582 16.15 9.35 19.52
CA ARG A 582 16.15 7.89 19.51
C ARG A 582 15.91 7.37 18.09
N VAL A 583 14.90 7.91 17.42
CA VAL A 583 14.54 7.53 16.05
C VAL A 583 15.71 7.75 15.10
N ALA A 584 16.35 8.91 15.15
CA ALA A 584 17.52 9.22 14.33
C ALA A 584 18.69 8.26 14.60
N SER A 585 18.96 7.95 15.88
CA SER A 585 20.02 7.03 16.28
C SER A 585 19.75 5.60 15.80
N CYS A 586 18.53 5.10 15.99
CA CYS A 586 18.11 3.77 15.52
C CYS A 586 18.14 3.68 13.99
N ALA A 587 17.65 4.69 13.27
CA ALA A 587 17.71 4.73 11.80
C ALA A 587 19.15 4.70 11.28
N THR A 588 20.06 5.44 11.93
CA THR A 588 21.48 5.44 11.57
C THR A 588 22.12 4.06 11.75
N ARG A 589 21.82 3.36 12.86
CA ARG A 589 22.33 1.99 13.09
C ARG A 589 21.72 0.99 12.11
N ALA A 590 20.41 1.05 11.90
CA ALA A 590 19.71 0.17 10.95
C ALA A 590 20.24 0.33 9.52
N ARG A 591 20.44 1.57 9.07
CA ARG A 591 21.02 1.87 7.76
C ARG A 591 22.40 1.24 7.60
N ARG A 592 23.29 1.41 8.60
CA ARG A 592 24.64 0.84 8.56
C ARG A 592 24.61 -0.68 8.45
N ARG A 593 23.76 -1.33 9.25
CA ARG A 593 23.57 -2.79 9.20
C ARG A 593 23.02 -3.24 7.83
N MET A 594 22.11 -2.47 7.24
CA MET A 594 21.60 -2.76 5.90
C MET A 594 22.69 -2.62 4.82
N GLU A 595 23.53 -1.60 4.90
CA GLU A 595 24.68 -1.42 4.00
C GLU A 595 25.67 -2.60 4.12
N GLU A 596 25.94 -3.06 5.34
CA GLU A 596 26.79 -4.24 5.61
C GLU A 596 26.19 -5.53 5.03
N GLU A 597 24.90 -5.78 5.23
CA GLU A 597 24.19 -6.95 4.66
C GLU A 597 24.23 -6.93 3.11
N LEU A 598 24.01 -5.76 2.49
CA LEU A 598 24.09 -5.61 1.03
C LEU A 598 25.52 -5.78 0.49
N LEU A 599 26.54 -5.40 1.26
CA LEU A 599 27.94 -5.64 0.91
C LEU A 599 28.29 -7.13 1.00
N GLN A 600 27.90 -7.81 2.07
CA GLN A 600 28.14 -9.25 2.25
C GLN A 600 27.47 -10.07 1.14
N ARG A 601 26.26 -9.70 0.72
CA ARG A 601 25.55 -10.36 -0.39
C ARG A 601 26.23 -10.16 -1.74
N ARG A 602 26.88 -9.00 -1.97
CA ARG A 602 27.65 -8.75 -3.21
C ARG A 602 28.98 -9.49 -3.25
N GLN A 603 29.53 -9.88 -2.11
CA GLN A 603 30.82 -10.56 -1.99
C GLN A 603 30.72 -12.09 -2.04
N GLN A 604 29.50 -12.66 -2.07
CA GLN A 604 29.29 -14.10 -2.20
C GLN A 604 28.62 -14.40 -3.56
N PRO A 605 29.29 -15.18 -4.44
CA PRO A 605 28.77 -15.50 -5.77
C PRO A 605 27.55 -16.43 -5.73
#